data_AF-J2JVH2-F1
#
_entry.id   AF-J2JVH2-F1
#
_cell.length_a   1.000
_cell.length_b   1.000
_cell.length_c   1.000
_cell.angle_alpha   90.00
_cell.angle_beta   90.00
_cell.angle_gamma   90.00
#
_symmetry.space_group_name_H-M   'P 1'
#
loop_
_entity.id
_entity.type
_entity.pdbx_description
1 polymer ?
#
loop_
_entity_poly.entity_id
_entity_poly.type
_entity_poly.pdbx_seq_one_letter_code
_entity_poly.pdbx_strand_id
1 'polypeptide(L)' 'RPEETLGQAPFGKLLFSSGARGLPELYVTGARFFVRAMGRLVREWTDEGLCGAEDGRRIMEMVGSGTARRVYRLDAAAS' A
#
# COMPACT_ATOMS: atom_id res chain seq x y z
N ARG A 1 -1.76 -4.13 -11.90
CA ARG A 1 -2.09 -5.00 -10.75
C ARG A 1 -1.00 -4.84 -9.69
N PRO A 2 -1.25 -4.98 -8.38
CA PRO A 2 -0.25 -4.64 -7.37
C PRO A 2 1.11 -5.31 -7.59
N GLU A 3 1.12 -6.57 -7.99
CA GLU A 3 2.30 -7.38 -8.29
C GLU A 3 3.20 -6.78 -9.38
N GLU A 4 2.62 -6.24 -10.45
CA GLU A 4 3.37 -5.60 -11.53
C GLU A 4 4.09 -4.35 -11.05
N THR A 5 3.43 -3.55 -10.19
CA THR A 5 3.97 -2.30 -9.64
C THR A 5 5.00 -2.57 -8.55
N LEU A 6 4.74 -3.54 -7.68
CA LEU A 6 5.65 -3.94 -6.61
C LEU A 6 6.99 -4.47 -7.14
N GLY A 7 7.01 -5.05 -8.35
CA GLY A 7 8.23 -5.47 -9.02
C GLY A 7 9.08 -4.34 -9.63
N GLN A 8 8.57 -3.11 -9.75
CA GLN A 8 9.28 -2.01 -10.44
C GLN A 8 10.27 -1.25 -9.55
N ALA A 9 10.09 -1.29 -8.23
CA ALA A 9 10.90 -0.50 -7.31
C ALA A 9 10.88 -1.09 -5.89
N PRO A 10 11.88 -0.75 -5.05
CA PRO A 10 11.82 -1.10 -3.63
C PRO A 10 10.53 -0.59 -2.97
N PHE A 11 9.92 -1.37 -2.08
CA PHE A 11 8.62 -1.06 -1.47
C PHE A 11 8.59 0.33 -0.79
N GLY A 12 9.70 0.76 -0.19
CA GLY A 12 9.84 2.08 0.45
C GLY A 12 9.86 3.27 -0.51
N LYS A 13 9.74 3.03 -1.82
CA LYS A 13 9.64 4.04 -2.90
C LYS A 13 8.25 4.07 -3.54
N LEU A 14 7.39 3.12 -3.22
CA LEU A 14 6.03 3.03 -3.75
C LEU A 14 5.03 3.66 -2.78
N LEU A 15 3.98 4.23 -3.36
CA LEU A 15 2.95 5.00 -2.66
C LEU A 15 1.59 4.61 -3.21
N PHE A 16 0.63 4.33 -2.32
CA PHE A 16 -0.78 4.33 -2.71
C PHE A 16 -1.29 5.76 -2.89
N SER A 17 -2.03 5.97 -3.98
CA SER A 17 -2.92 7.10 -4.18
C SER A 17 -4.17 6.58 -4.88
N SER A 18 -5.35 7.07 -4.48
CA SER A 18 -6.59 6.69 -5.15
C SER A 18 -6.67 7.24 -6.57
N GLY A 19 -5.90 8.29 -6.89
CA GLY A 19 -6.02 9.02 -8.16
C GLY A 19 -7.38 9.68 -8.37
N ALA A 20 -8.26 9.64 -7.37
CA ALA A 20 -9.66 10.06 -7.49
C ALA A 20 -9.78 11.57 -7.70
N ARG A 21 -10.79 11.97 -8.48
CA ARG A 21 -11.19 13.36 -8.73
C ARG A 21 -12.71 13.42 -8.86
N GLY A 22 -13.32 14.56 -8.49
CA GLY A 22 -14.77 14.73 -8.55
C GLY A 22 -15.48 14.09 -7.35
N LEU A 23 -16.00 12.88 -7.53
CA LEU A 23 -16.85 12.22 -6.53
C LEU A 23 -16.07 11.75 -5.28
N PRO A 24 -16.54 12.06 -4.06
CA PRO A 24 -15.88 11.66 -2.82
C PRO A 24 -15.85 10.14 -2.60
N GLU A 25 -16.84 9.39 -3.10
CA GLU A 25 -16.93 7.93 -2.97
C GLU A 25 -15.78 7.21 -3.66
N LEU A 26 -15.19 7.82 -4.70
CA LEU A 26 -14.05 7.25 -5.42
C LEU A 26 -12.79 7.15 -4.55
N TYR A 27 -12.63 8.06 -3.58
CA TYR A 27 -11.49 8.01 -2.65
C TYR A 27 -11.57 6.76 -1.76
N VAL A 28 -12.73 6.53 -1.16
CA VAL A 28 -12.96 5.39 -0.25
C VAL A 28 -12.96 4.09 -1.04
N THR A 29 -13.62 4.05 -2.20
CA THR A 29 -13.70 2.84 -3.03
C THR A 29 -12.32 2.45 -3.56
N GLY A 30 -11.52 3.42 -4.02
CA GLY A 30 -10.14 3.20 -4.45
C GLY A 30 -9.26 2.65 -3.32
N ALA A 31 -9.37 3.22 -2.11
CA ALA A 31 -8.64 2.73 -0.94
C ALA A 31 -9.05 1.29 -0.55
N ARG A 32 -10.35 0.98 -0.56
CA ARG A 32 -10.87 -0.37 -0.27
C ARG A 32 -10.38 -1.39 -1.30
N PHE A 33 -10.38 -1.01 -2.59
CA PHE A 33 -9.88 -1.87 -3.65
C PHE A 33 -8.39 -2.17 -3.48
N PHE A 34 -7.57 -1.14 -3.19
CA PHE A 34 -6.15 -1.30 -2.89
C PHE A 34 -5.91 -2.26 -1.72
N VAL A 35 -6.58 -2.04 -0.58
CA VAL A 35 -6.42 -2.90 0.60
C VAL A 35 -6.78 -4.36 0.29
N ARG A 36 -7.87 -4.59 -0.44
CA ARG A 36 -8.29 -5.94 -0.83
C ARG A 36 -7.27 -6.61 -1.75
N ALA A 37 -6.78 -5.89 -2.76
CA ALA A 37 -5.85 -6.40 -3.74
C ALA A 37 -4.47 -6.71 -3.10
N MET A 38 -3.93 -5.77 -2.32
CA MET A 38 -2.68 -5.97 -1.56
C MET A 38 -2.81 -7.10 -0.55
N GLY A 39 -3.93 -7.18 0.17
CA GLY A 39 -4.16 -8.25 1.14
C GLY A 39 -4.23 -9.63 0.48
N ARG A 40 -4.77 -9.73 -0.75
CA ARG A 40 -4.74 -10.98 -1.52
C ARG A 40 -3.31 -11.35 -1.91
N LEU A 41 -2.56 -10.41 -2.49
CA LEU A 41 -1.20 -10.65 -2.94
C LEU A 41 -0.26 -11.03 -1.79
N VAL A 42 -0.35 -10.33 -0.66
CA VAL A 42 0.47 -10.64 0.53
C VAL A 42 0.12 -12.02 1.09
N ARG A 43 -1.16 -12.40 1.11
CA ARG A 43 -1.56 -13.75 1.52
C ARG A 43 -0.98 -14.80 0.59
N GLU A 44 -1.10 -14.61 -0.72
CA GLU A 44 -0.51 -15.51 -1.73
C GLU A 44 1.00 -15.69 -1.51
N TRP A 45 1.75 -14.60 -1.32
CA TRP A 45 3.18 -14.67 -1.01
C TRP A 45 3.49 -15.38 0.31
N THR A 46 2.64 -15.21 1.32
CA THR A 46 2.82 -15.88 2.61
C THR A 46 2.53 -17.37 2.50
N ASP A 47 1.45 -17.74 1.80
CA ASP A 47 1.03 -19.12 1.57
C ASP A 47 2.06 -19.89 0.72
N GLU A 48 2.71 -19.20 -0.23
CA GLU A 48 3.81 -19.73 -1.05
C GLU A 48 5.18 -19.71 -0.34
N GLY A 49 5.27 -19.14 0.87
CA GLY A 49 6.52 -19.03 1.63
C GLY A 49 7.53 -18.04 1.05
N LEU A 50 7.10 -17.13 0.17
CA LEU A 50 7.93 -16.07 -0.41
C LEU A 50 8.27 -14.97 0.61
N CYS A 51 7.43 -14.76 1.62
CA CYS A 51 7.72 -13.89 2.76
C CYS A 51 7.00 -14.34 4.03
N GLY A 52 7.46 -13.88 5.20
CA GLY A 52 6.75 -14.10 6.45
C GLY A 52 5.53 -13.19 6.58
N ALA A 53 4.57 -13.56 7.45
CA ALA A 53 3.37 -12.75 7.71
C ALA A 53 3.71 -11.32 8.19
N GLU A 54 4.76 -11.17 9.00
CA GLU A 54 5.25 -9.86 9.44
C GLU A 54 5.84 -9.02 8.31
N ASP A 55 6.56 -9.64 7.37
CA ASP A 55 7.07 -8.95 6.18
C ASP A 55 5.92 -8.48 5.30
N GLY A 56 4.92 -9.34 5.10
CA GLY A 56 3.69 -9.01 4.41
C GLY A 56 2.96 -7.80 4.99
N ARG A 57 2.78 -7.78 6.33
CA ARG A 57 2.21 -6.63 7.05
C ARG A 57 3.05 -5.37 6.84
N ARG A 58 4.38 -5.48 6.98
CA ARG A 58 5.32 -4.36 6.79
C ARG A 58 5.24 -3.77 5.38
N ILE A 59 5.14 -4.61 4.35
CA ILE A 59 4.98 -4.18 2.95
C ILE A 59 3.67 -3.39 2.79
N MET A 60 2.56 -3.91 3.33
CA MET A 60 1.26 -3.24 3.28
C MET A 60 1.30 -1.87 3.97
N GLU A 61 1.94 -1.76 5.13
CA GLU A 61 2.08 -0.50 5.87
C GLU A 61 2.93 0.52 5.13
N MET A 62 4.08 0.10 4.58
CA MET A 62 4.97 0.97 3.82
C MET A 62 4.27 1.56 2.60
N VAL A 63 3.65 0.72 1.77
CA VAL A 63 3.04 1.18 0.51
C VAL A 63 1.71 1.91 0.77
N GLY A 64 0.92 1.44 1.74
CA GLY A 64 -0.41 1.96 2.01
C GLY A 64 -0.42 3.35 2.63
N SER A 65 0.55 3.70 3.47
CA SER A 65 0.65 5.06 4.01
C SER A 65 2.02 5.45 4.56
N GLY A 66 2.83 4.49 5.05
CA GLY A 66 4.07 4.76 5.77
C GLY A 66 5.11 5.51 4.92
N THR A 67 5.23 5.18 3.64
CA THR A 67 6.11 5.92 2.73
C THR A 67 5.63 7.35 2.51
N ALA A 68 4.31 7.57 2.39
CA ALA A 68 3.74 8.91 2.22
C ALA A 68 3.98 9.77 3.46
N ARG A 69 3.67 9.23 4.64
CA ARG A 69 3.86 9.92 5.92
C ARG A 69 5.30 10.37 6.13
N ARG A 70 6.27 9.49 5.83
CA ARG A 70 7.70 9.78 5.92
C ARG A 70 8.16 10.82 4.90
N VAL A 71 7.82 10.65 3.62
CA VAL A 71 8.30 11.54 2.55
C VAL A 71 7.66 12.92 2.61
N TYR A 72 6.37 12.99 2.93
CA TYR A 72 5.63 14.26 3.07
C TYR A 72 5.65 14.83 4.49
N ARG A 73 6.35 14.19 5.44
CA ARG A 73 6.48 14.62 6.84
C ARG A 73 5.14 14.84 7.55
N LEU A 74 4.15 14.00 7.26
CA LEU A 74 2.78 14.16 7.76
C LEU A 74 2.65 13.93 9.27
N ASP A 75 3.54 13.13 9.86
CA ASP A 75 3.52 12.86 11.30
C ASP A 75 4.00 14.06 12.13
N ALA A 76 4.76 14.99 11.53
CA ALA A 76 5.21 16.22 12.19
C ALA A 76 4.17 17.35 12.16
N ALA A 77 3.17 17.26 11.27
CA ALA A 77 2.11 18.26 11.13
C ALA A 77 0.89 17.99 12.03
N ALA A 78 0.87 16.83 12.70
CA ALA A 78 -0.20 16.42 13.62
C ALA A 78 0.12 16.76 15.10
N SER A 79 1.18 17.53 15.37
CA SER A 79 1.56 18.05 16.69
C SER A 79 1.24 19.53 16.80
#